data_AF-A0A2D7IIU6-F1
#
_entry.id   AF-A0A2D7IIU6-F1
#
_cell.length_a   1.000
_cell.length_b   1.000
_cell.length_c   1.000
_cell.angle_alpha   90.00
_cell.angle_beta   90.00
_cell.angle_gamma   90.00
#
_symmetry.space_group_name_H-M   'P 1'
#
loop_
_entity.id
_entity.type
_entity.pdbx_description
1 polymer ?
#
loop_
_entity_poly.entity_id
_entity_poly.type
_entity_poly.pdbx_seq_one_letter_code
_entity_poly.pdbx_strand_id
1 'polypeptide(L)'
;MAITDAKKIDYLWKKIGYGATKTDTNANKKAPNEAIASPLLIRGDKTWNQASSIPAVMPGSSSGVVTVYPTSTPDETAADNTASANRTWKTELTDWIPPEFGSTYGVKVYVHTSGDAGNAAGSGDQLFGTGSGNNDEWFFDYQSGVLHFIGTNLPNGINFTGKSVYISGARYTGQIGLQNISGGGAGDTGNFSFSGSTINQDTTNADFTLNTTGTGNFVFNTNSGIKVPVGTTAQRPSATPGLIRFNSTTGKYEVSEDGSTFTSLRTEHTSQEVKKDVFTGDGSTNTFASINVATDPKNLIVYIDGVMQEPTENYITDGSTSSITISEAPHTGARIVIMSGFAEAQT
;
A
#
# COMPACT_ATOMS: atom_id res chain seq x y z
N MET A 1 8.57 23.05 -50.65
CA MET A 1 9.11 24.18 -49.85
C MET A 1 9.25 23.72 -48.41
N ALA A 2 10.41 23.90 -47.78
CA ALA A 2 10.65 23.42 -46.42
C ALA A 2 9.88 24.25 -45.37
N ILE A 3 9.61 23.66 -44.20
CA ILE A 3 9.04 24.38 -43.06
C ILE A 3 10.10 25.35 -42.52
N THR A 4 9.79 26.65 -42.48
CA THR A 4 10.67 27.70 -41.98
C THR A 4 10.85 27.61 -40.46
N ASP A 5 11.99 28.05 -39.92
CA ASP A 5 12.24 28.01 -38.47
C ASP A 5 11.26 28.85 -37.67
N ALA A 6 10.81 30.00 -38.20
CA ALA A 6 9.73 30.78 -37.60
C ALA A 6 8.43 29.97 -37.36
N LYS A 7 8.13 29.00 -38.23
CA LYS A 7 6.95 28.13 -38.08
C LYS A 7 7.18 27.04 -37.03
N LYS A 8 8.41 26.52 -36.91
CA LYS A 8 8.80 25.57 -35.86
C LYS A 8 8.80 26.24 -34.49
N ILE A 9 9.33 27.47 -34.39
CA ILE A 9 9.33 28.27 -33.16
C ILE A 9 7.89 28.59 -32.73
N ASP A 10 7.02 28.99 -33.66
CA ASP A 10 5.61 29.23 -33.35
C ASP A 10 4.90 27.97 -32.83
N TYR A 11 5.24 26.79 -33.37
CA TYR A 11 4.76 25.52 -32.80
C TYR A 11 5.22 25.33 -31.35
N LEU A 12 6.51 25.54 -31.06
CA LEU A 12 7.05 25.42 -29.70
C LEU A 12 6.44 26.45 -28.74
N TRP A 13 6.27 27.70 -29.18
CA TRP A 13 5.64 28.76 -28.39
C TRP A 13 4.23 28.40 -27.96
N LYS A 14 3.42 27.87 -28.90
CA LYS A 14 2.06 27.41 -28.62
C LYS A 14 2.04 26.15 -27.73
N LYS A 15 2.91 25.18 -28.01
CA LYS A 15 2.93 23.88 -27.33
C LYS A 15 3.51 23.97 -25.91
N ILE A 16 4.67 24.62 -25.74
CA ILE A 16 5.39 24.72 -24.46
C ILE A 16 4.87 25.90 -23.64
N GLY A 17 4.68 27.06 -24.27
CA GLY A 17 4.30 28.30 -23.56
C GLY A 17 2.82 28.38 -23.17
N TYR A 18 1.93 27.86 -24.02
CA TYR A 18 0.47 27.92 -23.81
C TYR A 18 -0.19 26.56 -23.61
N GLY A 19 0.57 25.46 -23.71
CA GLY A 19 0.01 24.11 -23.61
C GLY A 19 -1.11 23.88 -24.61
N ALA A 20 -1.00 24.40 -25.84
CA ALA A 20 -2.06 24.36 -26.84
C ALA A 20 -1.58 23.79 -28.19
N THR A 21 -2.49 23.13 -28.90
CA THR A 21 -2.22 22.62 -30.25
C THR A 21 -2.17 23.77 -31.23
N LYS A 22 -1.07 23.87 -32.00
CA LYS A 22 -0.99 24.80 -33.14
C LYS A 22 -1.97 24.38 -34.23
N THR A 23 -2.95 25.22 -34.53
CA THR A 23 -3.93 24.95 -35.61
C THR A 23 -3.79 25.87 -36.81
N ASP A 24 -3.08 26.99 -36.68
CA ASP A 24 -2.77 27.90 -37.79
C ASP A 24 -1.45 28.67 -37.53
N THR A 25 -1.02 29.47 -38.50
CA THR A 25 0.04 30.48 -38.41
C THR A 25 -0.25 31.53 -37.33
N ASN A 26 0.81 32.09 -36.75
CA ASN A 26 0.70 33.14 -35.74
C ASN A 26 -0.02 34.41 -36.24
N ALA A 27 0.01 34.70 -37.54
CA ALA A 27 -0.67 35.85 -38.13
C ALA A 27 -2.19 35.71 -38.07
N ASN A 28 -2.71 34.51 -38.37
CA ASN A 28 -4.15 34.24 -38.37
C ASN A 28 -4.66 33.92 -36.97
N LYS A 29 -3.86 33.25 -36.15
CA LYS A 29 -4.27 32.76 -34.83
C LYS A 29 -3.11 32.77 -33.86
N LYS A 30 -3.14 33.70 -32.90
CA LYS A 30 -2.12 33.83 -31.85
C LYS A 30 -2.29 32.72 -30.81
N ALA A 31 -1.21 32.44 -30.07
CA ALA A 31 -1.19 31.38 -29.07
C ALA A 31 -2.32 31.45 -28.01
N PRO A 32 -2.67 32.62 -27.42
CA PRO A 32 -3.79 32.70 -26.47
C PRO A 32 -5.16 32.37 -27.08
N ASN A 33 -5.29 32.40 -28.42
CA ASN A 33 -6.52 32.11 -29.14
C ASN A 33 -6.62 30.63 -29.57
N GLU A 34 -5.62 29.80 -29.27
CA GLU A 34 -5.69 28.36 -29.51
C GLU A 34 -6.63 27.69 -28.50
N ALA A 35 -7.72 27.09 -29.01
CA ALA A 35 -8.78 26.53 -28.17
C ALA A 35 -8.57 25.05 -27.78
N ILE A 36 -7.64 24.35 -28.45
CA ILE A 36 -7.40 22.92 -28.22
C ILE A 36 -6.21 22.77 -27.28
N ALA A 37 -6.49 22.35 -26.04
CA ALA A 37 -5.46 22.04 -25.06
C ALA A 37 -4.55 20.90 -25.52
N SER A 38 -3.27 21.06 -25.24
CA SER A 38 -2.18 20.14 -25.57
C SER A 38 -1.03 20.35 -24.58
N PRO A 39 -1.22 20.10 -23.27
CA PRO A 39 -0.12 20.13 -22.32
C PRO A 39 0.97 19.12 -22.72
N LEU A 40 2.19 19.31 -22.22
CA LEU A 40 3.24 18.31 -22.39
C LEU A 40 2.88 17.05 -21.60
N LEU A 41 3.12 15.88 -22.21
CA LEU A 41 2.92 14.60 -21.54
C LEU A 41 3.93 14.48 -20.40
N ILE A 42 3.45 14.38 -19.16
CA ILE A 42 4.26 13.97 -18.02
C ILE A 42 4.16 12.46 -17.90
N ARG A 43 5.28 11.77 -18.12
CA ARG A 43 5.34 10.31 -18.08
C ARG A 43 5.45 9.82 -16.65
N GLY A 44 4.42 9.11 -16.18
CA GLY A 44 4.40 8.52 -14.83
C GLY A 44 5.58 7.58 -14.58
N ASP A 45 6.02 6.83 -15.59
CA ASP A 45 7.18 5.92 -15.51
C ASP A 45 8.54 6.62 -15.44
N LYS A 46 8.59 7.94 -15.66
CA LYS A 46 9.80 8.78 -15.59
C LYS A 46 9.76 9.81 -14.47
N THR A 47 8.75 9.75 -13.60
CA THR A 47 8.65 10.66 -12.45
C THR A 47 9.73 10.32 -11.43
N TRP A 48 10.52 11.29 -11.00
CA TRP A 48 11.52 11.12 -9.94
C TRP A 48 10.82 11.25 -8.57
N ASN A 49 10.47 10.13 -7.96
CA ASN A 49 9.58 10.14 -6.79
C ASN A 49 10.24 10.75 -5.54
N GLN A 50 11.56 10.84 -5.51
CA GLN A 50 12.36 11.35 -4.39
C GLN A 50 13.13 12.63 -4.73
N ALA A 51 12.66 13.39 -5.73
CA ALA A 51 13.33 14.61 -6.16
C ALA A 51 13.51 15.64 -5.03
N SER A 52 12.60 15.67 -4.05
CA SER A 52 12.69 16.55 -2.87
C SER A 52 13.86 16.20 -1.93
N SER A 53 14.43 15.00 -2.05
CA SER A 53 15.62 14.58 -1.29
C SER A 53 16.93 14.98 -1.95
N ILE A 54 16.89 15.60 -3.14
CA ILE A 54 18.08 16.17 -3.79
C ILE A 54 18.49 17.42 -3.02
N PRO A 55 19.71 17.49 -2.45
CA PRO A 55 20.17 18.68 -1.75
C PRO A 55 20.29 19.88 -2.70
N ALA A 56 20.11 21.11 -2.20
CA ALA A 56 20.28 22.33 -3.01
C ALA A 56 21.73 22.58 -3.47
N VAL A 57 22.69 21.88 -2.86
CA VAL A 57 24.12 21.93 -3.20
C VAL A 57 24.59 20.50 -3.46
N MET A 58 25.22 20.29 -4.61
CA MET A 58 25.73 18.98 -5.02
C MET A 58 26.71 18.45 -3.96
N PRO A 59 26.48 17.25 -3.41
CA PRO A 59 27.40 16.61 -2.48
C PRO A 59 28.80 16.40 -3.07
N GLY A 60 29.83 16.34 -2.22
CA GLY A 60 31.20 16.05 -2.66
C GLY A 60 31.41 14.61 -3.14
N SER A 61 30.51 13.70 -2.79
CA SER A 61 30.51 12.30 -3.19
C SER A 61 29.07 11.75 -3.22
N SER A 62 28.87 10.61 -3.87
CA SER A 62 27.56 9.95 -3.95
C SER A 62 26.94 9.73 -2.57
N SER A 63 25.68 10.13 -2.40
CA SER A 63 24.95 10.02 -1.14
C SER A 63 23.44 10.08 -1.39
N GLY A 64 22.67 9.24 -0.68
CA GLY A 64 21.22 9.17 -0.81
C GLY A 64 20.78 8.89 -2.24
N VAL A 65 19.96 9.79 -2.80
CA VAL A 65 19.39 9.70 -4.15
C VAL A 65 20.30 10.28 -5.24
N VAL A 66 21.52 10.69 -4.89
CA VAL A 66 22.45 11.41 -5.77
C VAL A 66 23.71 10.59 -5.98
N THR A 67 24.01 10.25 -7.24
CA THR A 67 25.31 9.69 -7.65
C THR A 67 26.16 10.79 -8.27
N VAL A 68 27.31 11.07 -7.66
CA VAL A 68 28.20 12.17 -8.07
C VAL A 68 29.34 11.64 -8.92
N TYR A 69 29.61 12.32 -10.03
CA TYR A 69 30.77 12.16 -10.89
C TYR A 69 31.69 13.36 -10.63
N PRO A 70 32.56 13.29 -9.61
CA PRO A 70 33.36 14.43 -9.18
C PRO A 70 34.44 14.76 -10.21
N THR A 71 35.09 15.92 -10.09
CA THR A 71 36.18 16.32 -10.98
C THR A 71 37.41 15.42 -10.88
N SER A 72 37.56 14.66 -9.79
CA SER A 72 38.62 13.66 -9.62
C SER A 72 38.38 12.36 -10.38
N THR A 73 37.12 12.07 -10.74
CA THR A 73 36.71 10.88 -11.48
C THR A 73 35.45 11.21 -12.30
N PRO A 74 35.55 12.11 -13.29
CA PRO A 74 34.44 12.44 -14.17
C PRO A 74 34.08 11.24 -15.07
N ASP A 75 32.88 11.27 -15.63
CA ASP A 75 32.42 10.25 -16.58
C ASP A 75 33.09 10.47 -17.95
N GLU A 76 33.73 9.44 -18.51
CA GLU A 76 34.26 9.49 -19.87
C GLU A 76 33.16 9.17 -20.87
N THR A 77 32.99 10.03 -21.88
CA THR A 77 31.93 9.89 -22.87
C THR A 77 32.37 9.07 -24.09
N ALA A 78 31.38 8.58 -24.83
CA ALA A 78 31.55 8.00 -26.16
C ALA A 78 31.07 8.97 -27.25
N ALA A 79 31.87 9.15 -28.30
CA ALA A 79 31.44 9.92 -29.48
C ALA A 79 30.26 9.24 -30.18
N ASP A 80 29.27 10.03 -30.61
CA ASP A 80 28.20 9.55 -31.48
C ASP A 80 28.66 9.56 -32.94
N ASN A 81 29.04 8.39 -33.44
CA ASN A 81 29.53 8.19 -34.80
C ASN A 81 28.42 8.34 -35.88
N THR A 82 27.16 8.49 -35.49
CA THR A 82 26.06 8.79 -36.42
C THR A 82 25.89 10.30 -36.66
N ALA A 83 26.49 11.13 -35.80
CA ALA A 83 26.55 12.57 -35.95
C ALA A 83 27.81 13.01 -36.73
N SER A 84 27.90 14.30 -37.06
CA SER A 84 29.15 14.87 -37.58
C SER A 84 30.28 14.68 -36.56
N ALA A 85 31.50 14.42 -37.05
CA ALA A 85 32.64 14.09 -36.21
C ALA A 85 32.88 15.13 -35.09
N ASN A 86 33.20 14.64 -33.89
CA ASN A 86 33.48 15.42 -32.68
C ASN A 86 32.34 16.33 -32.18
N ARG A 87 31.11 16.22 -32.72
CA ARG A 87 29.98 17.10 -32.34
C ARG A 87 29.20 16.64 -31.13
N THR A 88 28.97 15.34 -31.03
CA THR A 88 28.04 14.77 -30.07
C THR A 88 28.74 13.70 -29.26
N TRP A 89 28.61 13.81 -27.94
CA TRP A 89 29.27 12.94 -26.97
C TRP A 89 28.23 12.46 -25.96
N LYS A 90 28.21 11.15 -25.69
CA LYS A 90 27.22 10.48 -24.86
C LYS A 90 27.91 9.99 -23.60
N THR A 91 27.36 10.31 -22.43
CA THR A 91 27.79 9.68 -21.17
C THR A 91 27.34 8.22 -21.09
N GLU A 92 26.40 7.79 -21.96
CA GLU A 92 25.72 6.48 -21.88
C GLU A 92 24.91 6.29 -20.58
N LEU A 93 24.68 7.41 -19.89
CA LEU A 93 24.01 7.52 -18.61
C LEU A 93 22.88 8.54 -18.74
N THR A 94 21.80 8.34 -17.99
CA THR A 94 20.58 9.17 -18.05
C THR A 94 20.24 9.77 -16.70
N ASP A 95 19.27 10.67 -16.66
CA ASP A 95 18.76 11.25 -15.39
C ASP A 95 19.83 12.08 -14.65
N TRP A 96 20.58 12.92 -15.36
CA TRP A 96 21.45 13.91 -14.74
C TRP A 96 20.62 15.00 -14.07
N ILE A 97 21.06 15.48 -12.90
CA ILE A 97 20.35 16.49 -12.12
C ILE A 97 20.63 17.86 -12.74
N PRO A 98 19.61 18.60 -13.21
CA PRO A 98 19.81 19.90 -13.82
C PRO A 98 20.03 21.03 -12.79
N PRO A 99 20.53 22.20 -13.23
CA PRO A 99 20.82 23.34 -12.36
C PRO A 99 19.59 23.94 -11.67
N GLU A 100 18.37 23.51 -12.03
CA GLU A 100 17.13 23.92 -11.34
C GLU A 100 17.10 23.47 -9.87
N PHE A 101 17.84 22.41 -9.52
CA PHE A 101 18.03 21.96 -8.14
C PHE A 101 19.15 22.71 -7.41
N GLY A 102 19.90 23.57 -8.10
CA GLY A 102 21.01 24.34 -7.55
C GLY A 102 22.13 24.53 -8.56
N SER A 103 22.78 25.69 -8.53
CA SER A 103 23.80 26.06 -9.53
C SER A 103 25.01 25.12 -9.58
N THR A 104 25.31 24.40 -8.50
CA THR A 104 26.40 23.41 -8.44
C THR A 104 26.15 22.15 -9.25
N TYR A 105 24.92 21.92 -9.72
CA TYR A 105 24.56 20.83 -10.62
C TYR A 105 24.80 21.17 -12.11
N GLY A 106 25.28 22.39 -12.40
CA GLY A 106 25.86 22.71 -13.70
C GLY A 106 27.01 21.75 -14.03
N VAL A 107 26.91 21.01 -15.14
CA VAL A 107 27.97 20.08 -15.53
C VAL A 107 29.26 20.83 -15.86
N LYS A 108 30.39 20.24 -15.51
CA LYS A 108 31.72 20.69 -15.96
C LYS A 108 32.21 19.74 -17.03
N VAL A 109 32.69 20.31 -18.13
CA VAL A 109 33.09 19.58 -19.32
C VAL A 109 34.59 19.73 -19.49
N TYR A 110 35.29 18.62 -19.67
CA TYR A 110 36.73 18.60 -19.91
C TYR A 110 37.05 17.81 -21.17
N VAL A 111 38.10 18.19 -21.88
CA VAL A 111 38.66 17.40 -22.97
C VAL A 111 40.05 16.94 -22.55
N HIS A 112 40.25 15.62 -22.53
CA HIS A 112 41.53 15.05 -22.13
C HIS A 112 41.83 13.75 -22.88
N THR A 113 43.04 13.21 -22.72
CA THR A 113 43.44 11.91 -23.28
C THR A 113 42.38 10.86 -22.94
N SER A 114 41.93 10.09 -23.92
CA SER A 114 40.92 9.04 -23.68
C SER A 114 41.47 7.97 -22.73
N GLY A 115 40.63 7.46 -21.84
CA GLY A 115 41.00 6.50 -20.79
C GLY A 115 41.66 7.09 -19.55
N ASP A 116 41.72 8.42 -19.41
CA ASP A 116 42.40 9.13 -18.31
C ASP A 116 41.47 10.10 -17.55
N ALA A 117 40.35 9.57 -17.05
CA ALA A 117 39.37 10.35 -16.29
C ALA A 117 39.98 11.04 -15.06
N GLY A 118 40.87 10.35 -14.33
CA GLY A 118 41.44 10.82 -13.08
C GLY A 118 42.20 12.15 -13.18
N ASN A 119 42.75 12.44 -14.37
CA ASN A 119 43.52 13.65 -14.63
C ASN A 119 42.79 14.67 -15.49
N ALA A 120 41.58 14.36 -15.98
CA ALA A 120 40.85 15.21 -16.93
C ALA A 120 40.62 16.64 -16.41
N ALA A 121 40.29 16.81 -15.13
CA ALA A 121 40.08 18.14 -14.55
C ALA A 121 41.39 18.88 -14.19
N GLY A 122 42.48 18.15 -13.91
CA GLY A 122 43.75 18.72 -13.48
C GLY A 122 44.69 19.07 -14.64
N SER A 123 44.61 18.31 -15.73
CA SER A 123 45.54 18.36 -16.87
C SER A 123 44.83 18.47 -18.23
N GLY A 124 43.49 18.43 -18.26
CA GLY A 124 42.69 18.61 -19.47
C GLY A 124 42.22 20.04 -19.68
N ASP A 125 41.62 20.28 -20.84
CA ASP A 125 41.07 21.58 -21.21
C ASP A 125 39.61 21.65 -20.75
N GLN A 126 39.28 22.60 -19.86
CA GLN A 126 37.89 22.83 -19.44
C GLN A 126 37.14 23.63 -20.51
N LEU A 127 35.96 23.15 -20.89
CA LEU A 127 35.04 23.84 -21.81
C LEU A 127 33.90 24.50 -21.05
N PHE A 128 33.66 25.79 -21.31
CA PHE A 128 32.54 26.54 -20.73
C PHE A 128 31.36 26.59 -21.70
N GLY A 129 30.13 26.56 -21.17
CA GLY A 129 28.90 26.47 -21.98
C GLY A 129 28.70 27.61 -22.97
N THR A 130 29.25 28.80 -22.67
CA THR A 130 29.23 29.97 -23.55
C THR A 130 30.21 29.90 -24.72
N GLY A 131 30.96 28.80 -24.86
CA GLY A 131 32.03 28.68 -25.84
C GLY A 131 33.22 29.60 -25.55
N SER A 132 34.13 29.67 -26.51
CA SER A 132 35.33 30.53 -26.49
C SER A 132 35.11 31.87 -27.23
N GLY A 133 33.87 32.18 -27.61
CA GLY A 133 33.53 33.35 -28.42
C GLY A 133 33.76 33.14 -29.92
N ASN A 134 33.84 31.88 -30.36
CA ASN A 134 34.04 31.51 -31.77
C ASN A 134 32.88 30.66 -32.30
N ASN A 135 31.65 30.88 -31.84
CA ASN A 135 30.47 30.08 -32.21
C ASN A 135 30.68 28.57 -31.97
N ASP A 136 31.22 28.22 -30.81
CA ASP A 136 31.58 26.88 -30.34
C ASP A 136 30.85 26.50 -29.04
N GLU A 137 29.68 27.12 -28.82
CA GLU A 137 28.81 26.84 -27.68
C GLU A 137 28.36 25.37 -27.67
N TRP A 138 28.14 24.84 -26.48
CA TRP A 138 27.60 23.51 -26.27
C TRP A 138 26.41 23.55 -25.31
N PHE A 139 25.53 22.57 -25.45
CA PHE A 139 24.52 22.27 -24.45
C PHE A 139 24.66 20.83 -23.98
N PHE A 140 24.13 20.57 -22.78
CA PHE A 140 24.03 19.24 -22.21
C PHE A 140 22.56 18.91 -21.98
N ASP A 141 22.07 17.87 -22.63
CA ASP A 141 20.75 17.30 -22.33
C ASP A 141 20.87 16.45 -21.06
N TYR A 142 20.38 17.00 -19.96
CA TYR A 142 20.43 16.37 -18.64
C TYR A 142 19.63 15.07 -18.58
N GLN A 143 18.54 14.95 -19.33
CA GLN A 143 17.73 13.74 -19.30
C GLN A 143 18.45 12.60 -20.01
N SER A 144 19.04 12.85 -21.17
CA SER A 144 19.72 11.82 -21.98
C SER A 144 21.21 11.65 -21.70
N GLY A 145 21.85 12.59 -21.01
CA GLY A 145 23.30 12.61 -20.78
C GLY A 145 24.11 12.86 -22.05
N VAL A 146 23.64 13.78 -22.90
CA VAL A 146 24.27 14.05 -24.21
C VAL A 146 24.79 15.47 -24.26
N LEU A 147 26.08 15.62 -24.53
CA LEU A 147 26.69 16.89 -24.89
C LEU A 147 26.67 17.08 -26.41
N HIS A 148 26.29 18.26 -26.86
CA HIS A 148 26.34 18.62 -28.27
C HIS A 148 26.88 20.03 -28.48
N PHE A 149 27.89 20.15 -29.36
CA PHE A 149 28.41 21.43 -29.84
C PHE A 149 27.45 22.02 -30.88
N ILE A 150 26.57 22.90 -30.43
CA ILE A 150 25.46 23.46 -31.21
C ILE A 150 25.90 24.61 -32.13
N GLY A 151 27.01 25.27 -31.79
CA GLY A 151 27.60 26.31 -32.61
C GLY A 151 28.15 25.79 -33.95
N THR A 152 28.53 26.68 -34.85
CA THR A 152 29.07 26.29 -36.17
C THR A 152 30.51 25.79 -36.13
N ASN A 153 31.25 26.07 -35.07
CA ASN A 153 32.65 25.67 -34.88
C ASN A 153 32.79 24.66 -33.73
N LEU A 154 33.93 23.97 -33.71
CA LEU A 154 34.38 23.21 -32.54
C LEU A 154 35.22 24.13 -31.64
N PRO A 155 35.42 23.78 -30.35
CA PRO A 155 36.21 24.56 -29.43
C PRO A 155 37.60 24.93 -29.97
N ASN A 156 37.90 26.22 -29.97
CA ASN A 156 39.15 26.72 -30.53
C ASN A 156 40.36 26.19 -29.75
N GLY A 157 41.40 25.76 -30.47
CA GLY A 157 42.63 25.22 -29.86
C GLY A 157 42.51 23.78 -29.33
N ILE A 158 41.36 23.12 -29.46
CA ILE A 158 41.14 21.76 -28.98
C ILE A 158 41.32 20.74 -30.12
N ASN A 159 42.21 19.78 -29.92
CA ASN A 159 42.36 18.62 -30.80
C ASN A 159 41.71 17.38 -30.18
N PHE A 160 40.71 16.81 -30.85
CA PHE A 160 39.98 15.63 -30.37
C PHE A 160 40.64 14.29 -30.72
N THR A 161 41.69 14.26 -31.56
CA THR A 161 42.40 13.01 -31.88
C THR A 161 43.05 12.42 -30.63
N GLY A 162 42.69 11.17 -30.29
CA GLY A 162 43.18 10.48 -29.08
C GLY A 162 42.61 11.02 -27.77
N LYS A 163 41.62 11.92 -27.83
CA LYS A 163 40.98 12.52 -26.67
C LYS A 163 39.51 12.11 -26.56
N SER A 164 38.96 12.25 -25.37
CA SER A 164 37.54 12.13 -25.08
C SER A 164 37.03 13.38 -24.36
N VAL A 165 35.71 13.53 -24.34
CA VAL A 165 35.01 14.49 -23.48
C VAL A 165 34.67 13.82 -22.16
N TYR A 166 34.89 14.53 -21.06
CA TYR A 166 34.60 14.09 -19.71
C TYR A 166 33.57 15.01 -19.05
N ILE A 167 32.59 14.41 -18.38
CA ILE A 167 31.49 15.13 -17.72
C ILE A 167 31.59 14.94 -16.20
N SER A 168 31.75 16.04 -15.47
CA SER A 168 31.58 16.07 -14.01
C SER A 168 30.23 16.71 -13.67
N GLY A 169 29.51 16.10 -12.75
CA GLY A 169 28.17 16.52 -12.33
C GLY A 169 27.55 15.45 -11.43
N ALA A 170 26.22 15.39 -11.39
CA ALA A 170 25.54 14.36 -10.62
C ALA A 170 24.28 13.85 -11.33
N ARG A 171 23.93 12.62 -11.00
CA ARG A 171 22.74 11.91 -11.49
C ARG A 171 21.77 11.62 -10.35
N TYR A 172 20.49 11.66 -10.67
CA TYR A 172 19.45 11.13 -9.80
C TYR A 172 19.42 9.61 -9.96
N THR A 173 19.57 8.92 -8.84
CA THR A 173 19.58 7.45 -8.77
C THR A 173 18.61 6.92 -7.74
N GLY A 174 17.67 7.77 -7.29
CA GLY A 174 16.52 7.37 -6.47
C GLY A 174 15.43 6.65 -7.28
N GLN A 175 14.31 6.36 -6.62
CA GLN A 175 13.18 5.66 -7.21
C GLN A 175 12.51 6.50 -8.31
N ILE A 176 12.46 5.93 -9.52
CA ILE A 176 11.76 6.50 -10.68
C ILE A 176 10.49 5.69 -10.94
N GLY A 177 9.41 6.38 -11.26
CA GLY A 177 8.16 5.80 -11.73
C GLY A 177 7.09 5.73 -10.64
N LEU A 178 5.87 6.20 -10.93
CA LEU A 178 4.75 6.19 -9.96
C LEU A 178 4.42 4.78 -9.42
N GLN A 179 4.75 3.73 -10.15
CA GLN A 179 4.60 2.35 -9.67
C GLN A 179 5.57 1.99 -8.53
N ASN A 180 6.63 2.76 -8.35
CA ASN A 180 7.70 2.55 -7.37
C ASN A 180 7.58 3.51 -6.17
N ILE A 181 6.35 3.90 -5.81
CA ILE A 181 6.06 4.74 -4.64
C ILE A 181 6.19 3.93 -3.31
N SER A 182 6.33 2.60 -3.38
CA SER A 182 6.55 1.79 -2.19
C SER A 182 7.99 1.88 -1.68
N GLY A 183 8.19 2.54 -0.54
CA GLY A 183 9.43 2.47 0.24
C GLY A 183 9.97 3.83 0.68
N GLY A 184 9.68 4.23 1.92
CA GLY A 184 10.51 5.07 2.81
C GLY A 184 11.04 6.44 2.36
N GLY A 185 10.85 6.87 1.12
CA GLY A 185 11.37 8.15 0.64
C GLY A 185 10.82 8.65 -0.68
N ALA A 186 9.90 7.92 -1.32
CA ALA A 186 9.25 8.27 -2.59
C ALA A 186 7.75 8.40 -2.36
N GLY A 187 7.23 9.60 -2.11
CA GLY A 187 5.78 9.84 -1.94
C GLY A 187 5.16 8.98 -0.84
N ASP A 188 5.37 9.39 0.40
CA ASP A 188 4.99 8.68 1.62
C ASP A 188 3.61 7.97 1.54
N THR A 189 3.58 6.70 1.14
CA THR A 189 2.47 5.79 1.49
C THR A 189 2.61 5.32 2.93
N GLY A 190 3.58 5.86 3.69
CA GLY A 190 3.95 5.38 5.01
C GLY A 190 4.45 3.94 4.93
N ASN A 191 4.05 3.15 5.92
CA ASN A 191 4.36 1.73 5.99
C ASN A 191 3.43 0.86 5.13
N PHE A 192 2.53 1.46 4.34
CA PHE A 192 1.58 0.71 3.54
C PHE A 192 2.15 0.26 2.19
N SER A 193 1.91 -1.01 1.84
CA SER A 193 2.10 -1.55 0.51
C SER A 193 0.78 -2.06 -0.07
N PHE A 194 0.60 -1.86 -1.38
CA PHE A 194 -0.55 -2.33 -2.14
C PHE A 194 -0.07 -3.38 -3.15
N SER A 195 -0.53 -4.62 -3.01
CA SER A 195 -0.18 -5.70 -3.92
C SER A 195 -1.42 -6.52 -4.26
N GLY A 196 -1.83 -6.46 -5.54
CA GLY A 196 -3.09 -7.05 -6.00
C GLY A 196 -4.28 -6.46 -5.25
N SER A 197 -4.92 -7.27 -4.41
CA SER A 197 -6.07 -6.89 -3.57
C SER A 197 -5.74 -6.81 -2.08
N THR A 198 -4.45 -6.78 -1.72
CA THR A 198 -3.98 -6.78 -0.33
C THR A 198 -3.37 -5.42 0.03
N ILE A 199 -3.69 -4.95 1.24
CA ILE A 199 -3.06 -3.81 1.90
C ILE A 199 -2.26 -4.36 3.08
N ASN A 200 -0.95 -4.13 3.13
CA ASN A 200 -0.09 -4.59 4.23
C ASN A 200 0.66 -3.41 4.86
N GLN A 201 0.97 -3.52 6.15
CA GLN A 201 1.94 -2.66 6.85
C GLN A 201 3.32 -3.33 6.89
N ASP A 202 4.38 -2.58 6.63
CA ASP A 202 5.79 -3.03 6.71
C ASP A 202 6.43 -2.73 8.07
N THR A 203 5.62 -2.49 9.10
CA THR A 203 6.06 -2.32 10.49
C THR A 203 5.58 -3.46 11.36
N THR A 204 6.50 -4.05 12.11
CA THR A 204 6.17 -5.13 13.06
C THR A 204 5.42 -4.55 14.25
N ASN A 205 4.36 -5.25 14.68
CA ASN A 205 3.55 -4.91 15.86
C ASN A 205 2.88 -3.52 15.83
N ALA A 206 2.71 -2.92 14.64
CA ALA A 206 1.98 -1.68 14.49
C ALA A 206 0.48 -1.95 14.31
N ASP A 207 -0.36 -1.09 14.91
CA ASP A 207 -1.79 -1.14 14.70
C ASP A 207 -2.17 -0.69 13.29
N PHE A 208 -3.11 -1.41 12.68
CA PHE A 208 -3.78 -0.97 11.47
C PHE A 208 -5.04 -0.18 11.86
N THR A 209 -4.94 1.14 11.90
CA THR A 209 -6.04 2.00 12.34
C THR A 209 -6.91 2.45 11.17
N LEU A 210 -8.18 2.04 11.16
CA LEU A 210 -9.23 2.64 10.36
C LEU A 210 -10.02 3.59 11.27
N ASN A 211 -10.17 4.86 10.90
CA ASN A 211 -10.90 5.86 11.70
C ASN A 211 -11.94 6.61 10.87
N THR A 212 -13.07 6.99 11.48
CA THR A 212 -14.02 7.94 10.91
C THR A 212 -14.22 9.11 11.87
N THR A 213 -14.40 10.32 11.36
CA THR A 213 -14.69 11.48 12.20
C THR A 213 -16.20 11.53 12.53
N GLY A 214 -16.54 11.79 13.79
CA GLY A 214 -17.94 11.89 14.22
C GLY A 214 -18.57 10.52 14.49
N THR A 215 -19.81 10.31 14.05
CA THR A 215 -20.60 9.09 14.32
C THR A 215 -20.76 8.19 13.09
N GLY A 216 -19.78 8.25 12.16
CA GLY A 216 -19.80 7.42 10.95
C GLY A 216 -19.56 5.94 11.26
N ASN A 217 -20.10 5.06 10.41
CA ASN A 217 -19.86 3.62 10.50
C ASN A 217 -18.82 3.16 9.48
N PHE A 218 -18.09 2.09 9.79
CA PHE A 218 -17.42 1.29 8.77
C PHE A 218 -18.45 0.41 8.06
N VAL A 219 -18.62 0.61 6.75
CA VAL A 219 -19.59 -0.14 5.94
C VAL A 219 -18.85 -1.12 5.03
N PHE A 220 -19.03 -2.41 5.27
CA PHE A 220 -18.49 -3.50 4.43
C PHE A 220 -19.60 -4.10 3.58
N ASN A 221 -19.78 -3.59 2.35
CA ASN A 221 -20.91 -3.93 1.49
C ASN A 221 -20.62 -5.19 0.65
N THR A 222 -20.65 -6.36 1.27
CA THR A 222 -20.48 -7.66 0.60
C THR A 222 -21.53 -8.66 1.11
N ASN A 223 -21.94 -9.62 0.27
CA ASN A 223 -22.87 -10.67 0.68
C ASN A 223 -22.19 -11.82 1.44
N SER A 224 -20.85 -11.83 1.54
CA SER A 224 -20.09 -12.94 2.15
C SER A 224 -19.88 -12.72 3.65
N GLY A 225 -19.10 -11.71 4.04
CA GLY A 225 -18.85 -11.41 5.45
C GLY A 225 -17.46 -10.85 5.73
N ILE A 226 -17.22 -10.56 7.01
CA ILE A 226 -15.92 -10.11 7.54
C ILE A 226 -15.23 -11.29 8.20
N LYS A 227 -13.99 -11.58 7.81
CA LYS A 227 -13.15 -12.57 8.49
C LYS A 227 -12.33 -11.88 9.56
N VAL A 228 -12.57 -12.22 10.82
CA VAL A 228 -11.79 -11.73 11.97
C VAL A 228 -10.50 -12.55 12.16
N PRO A 229 -9.51 -12.06 12.94
CA PRO A 229 -8.31 -12.82 13.26
C PRO A 229 -8.62 -14.20 13.87
N VAL A 230 -7.83 -15.21 13.51
CA VAL A 230 -7.99 -16.61 13.94
C VAL A 230 -6.72 -17.10 14.62
N GLY A 231 -6.86 -17.88 15.69
CA GLY A 231 -5.76 -18.66 16.25
C GLY A 231 -6.20 -19.49 17.45
N THR A 232 -5.27 -20.24 18.04
CA THR A 232 -5.54 -21.09 19.21
C THR A 232 -5.58 -20.30 20.52
N THR A 233 -6.05 -20.92 21.61
CA THR A 233 -5.97 -20.34 22.96
C THR A 233 -4.54 -19.94 23.36
N ALA A 234 -3.54 -20.70 22.92
CA ALA A 234 -2.13 -20.40 23.20
C ALA A 234 -1.58 -19.21 22.38
N GLN A 235 -2.27 -18.83 21.29
CA GLN A 235 -1.92 -17.70 20.42
C GLN A 235 -2.74 -16.45 20.75
N ARG A 236 -3.33 -16.36 21.95
CA ARG A 236 -4.00 -15.14 22.41
C ARG A 236 -2.99 -14.00 22.52
N PRO A 237 -3.24 -12.82 21.92
CA PRO A 237 -2.49 -11.62 22.26
C PRO A 237 -2.83 -11.21 23.69
N SER A 238 -2.12 -10.22 24.20
CA SER A 238 -2.53 -9.51 25.42
C SER A 238 -3.98 -9.04 25.26
N ALA A 239 -4.78 -9.27 26.31
CA ALA A 239 -6.16 -8.79 26.35
C ALA A 239 -6.18 -7.26 26.25
N THR A 240 -7.15 -6.72 25.51
CA THR A 240 -7.35 -5.27 25.36
C THR A 240 -8.84 -5.05 25.06
N PRO A 241 -9.48 -4.01 25.64
CA PRO A 241 -10.91 -3.80 25.46
C PRO A 241 -11.31 -3.70 23.98
N GLY A 242 -12.38 -4.39 23.59
CA GLY A 242 -12.94 -4.36 22.24
C GLY A 242 -12.25 -5.29 21.24
N LEU A 243 -11.23 -6.07 21.65
CA LEU A 243 -10.60 -7.07 20.79
C LEU A 243 -11.58 -8.22 20.53
N ILE A 244 -11.87 -8.49 19.26
CA ILE A 244 -12.69 -9.62 18.80
C ILE A 244 -11.83 -10.55 17.93
N ARG A 245 -11.89 -11.85 18.17
CA ARG A 245 -11.21 -12.87 17.36
C ARG A 245 -11.97 -14.19 17.36
N PHE A 246 -11.55 -15.14 16.52
CA PHE A 246 -12.02 -16.51 16.55
C PHE A 246 -10.95 -17.42 17.17
N ASN A 247 -11.35 -18.21 18.16
CA ASN A 247 -10.49 -19.19 18.81
C ASN A 247 -10.73 -20.58 18.22
N SER A 248 -9.74 -21.08 17.48
CA SER A 248 -9.85 -22.38 16.81
C SER A 248 -9.72 -23.59 17.75
N THR A 249 -9.26 -23.39 18.99
CA THR A 249 -9.22 -24.44 20.02
C THR A 249 -10.61 -24.65 20.62
N THR A 250 -11.36 -23.58 20.85
CA THR A 250 -12.71 -23.65 21.43
C THR A 250 -13.81 -23.69 20.36
N GLY A 251 -13.49 -23.31 19.12
CA GLY A 251 -14.46 -23.21 18.01
C GLY A 251 -15.43 -22.04 18.17
N LYS A 252 -15.07 -21.01 18.93
CA LYS A 252 -15.95 -19.88 19.28
C LYS A 252 -15.31 -18.53 18.94
N TYR A 253 -16.15 -17.55 18.64
CA TYR A 253 -15.74 -16.15 18.72
C TYR A 253 -15.49 -15.78 20.18
N GLU A 254 -14.46 -14.99 20.44
CA GLU A 254 -14.12 -14.48 21.76
C GLU A 254 -13.87 -12.97 21.72
N VAL A 255 -14.20 -12.31 22.81
CA VAL A 255 -14.04 -10.87 23.02
C VAL A 255 -13.25 -10.63 24.31
N SER A 256 -12.54 -9.52 24.38
CA SER A 256 -12.05 -8.96 25.64
C SER A 256 -12.81 -7.67 25.94
N GLU A 257 -13.72 -7.72 26.90
CA GLU A 257 -14.54 -6.56 27.29
C GLU A 257 -13.85 -5.72 28.37
N ASP A 258 -13.18 -6.39 29.32
CA ASP A 258 -12.51 -5.80 30.49
C ASP A 258 -11.03 -5.44 30.23
N GLY A 259 -10.51 -5.79 29.05
CA GLY A 259 -9.10 -5.62 28.70
C GLY A 259 -8.14 -6.55 29.46
N SER A 260 -8.65 -7.53 30.20
CA SER A 260 -7.84 -8.41 31.06
C SER A 260 -8.09 -9.90 30.76
N THR A 261 -9.28 -10.26 30.32
CA THR A 261 -9.68 -11.65 30.04
C THR A 261 -10.31 -11.80 28.66
N PHE A 262 -10.37 -13.04 28.18
CA PHE A 262 -11.12 -13.41 26.97
C PHE A 262 -12.34 -14.24 27.36
N THR A 263 -13.52 -13.79 26.95
CA THR A 263 -14.79 -14.49 27.12
C THR A 263 -15.34 -14.89 25.76
N SER A 264 -16.13 -15.98 25.70
CA SER A 264 -16.78 -16.37 24.45
C SER A 264 -17.89 -15.38 24.13
N LEU A 265 -17.94 -14.91 22.89
CA LEU A 265 -19.06 -14.12 22.40
C LEU A 265 -20.27 -15.06 22.28
N ARG A 266 -21.33 -14.76 23.02
CA ARG A 266 -22.57 -15.53 22.93
C ARG A 266 -23.26 -15.19 21.61
N THR A 267 -23.42 -16.19 20.75
CA THR A 267 -23.99 -16.03 19.40
C THR A 267 -25.37 -16.62 19.24
N GLU A 268 -25.89 -17.35 20.24
CA GLU A 268 -27.27 -17.85 20.17
C GLU A 268 -28.31 -16.79 20.54
N HIS A 269 -29.31 -16.66 19.68
CA HIS A 269 -30.54 -15.92 19.92
C HIS A 269 -31.74 -16.82 19.58
N THR A 270 -31.93 -17.87 20.37
CA THR A 270 -33.20 -18.56 20.43
C THR A 270 -33.46 -18.82 21.90
N SER A 271 -34.31 -17.97 22.50
CA SER A 271 -34.98 -18.36 23.73
C SER A 271 -35.63 -19.71 23.44
N GLN A 272 -35.12 -20.79 24.05
CA GLN A 272 -35.79 -22.08 23.93
C GLN A 272 -37.21 -21.90 24.51
N GLU A 273 -38.22 -22.38 23.80
CA GLU A 273 -39.58 -22.39 24.31
C GLU A 273 -39.59 -23.24 25.58
N VAL A 274 -40.02 -22.67 26.71
CA VAL A 274 -40.22 -23.45 27.93
C VAL A 274 -41.42 -24.35 27.70
N LYS A 275 -41.18 -25.65 27.57
CA LYS A 275 -42.22 -26.64 27.30
C LYS A 275 -42.79 -27.17 28.61
N LYS A 276 -44.06 -27.56 28.58
CA LYS A 276 -44.79 -28.05 29.75
C LYS A 276 -45.63 -29.27 29.38
N ASP A 277 -45.33 -30.39 30.02
CA ASP A 277 -46.17 -31.58 29.97
C ASP A 277 -46.93 -31.75 31.27
N VAL A 278 -48.13 -32.32 31.19
CA VAL A 278 -49.02 -32.54 32.33
C VAL A 278 -49.56 -33.96 32.28
N PHE A 279 -49.38 -34.70 33.38
CA PHE A 279 -49.89 -36.05 33.56
C PHE A 279 -50.80 -36.12 34.79
N THR A 280 -51.60 -37.19 34.87
CA THR A 280 -52.43 -37.51 36.03
C THR A 280 -51.96 -38.85 36.62
N GLY A 281 -51.66 -38.87 37.92
CA GLY A 281 -51.29 -40.08 38.63
C GLY A 281 -52.47 -41.06 38.73
N ASP A 282 -52.17 -42.36 38.67
CA ASP A 282 -53.16 -43.43 38.83
C ASP A 282 -52.94 -44.25 40.12
N GLY A 283 -51.88 -43.96 40.87
CA GLY A 283 -51.48 -44.70 42.08
C GLY A 283 -50.62 -45.93 41.81
N SER A 284 -50.18 -46.18 40.56
CA SER A 284 -49.39 -47.36 40.19
C SER A 284 -48.31 -47.13 39.12
N THR A 285 -48.46 -46.12 38.27
CA THR A 285 -47.52 -45.80 37.18
C THR A 285 -46.37 -44.93 37.68
N ASN A 286 -45.13 -45.39 37.44
CA ASN A 286 -43.89 -44.65 37.75
C ASN A 286 -43.27 -43.96 36.54
N THR A 287 -43.44 -44.52 35.34
CA THR A 287 -42.79 -44.01 34.12
C THR A 287 -43.80 -43.32 33.23
N PHE A 288 -43.54 -42.06 32.91
CA PHE A 288 -44.40 -41.23 32.07
C PHE A 288 -43.69 -40.92 30.76
N ALA A 289 -44.33 -41.25 29.65
CA ALA A 289 -43.84 -40.91 28.32
C ALA A 289 -44.07 -39.42 28.05
N SER A 290 -43.01 -38.66 27.87
CA SER A 290 -43.02 -37.23 27.59
C SER A 290 -41.98 -36.97 26.50
N ILE A 291 -42.42 -36.39 25.38
CA ILE A 291 -41.52 -36.06 24.25
C ILE A 291 -40.74 -34.75 24.48
N ASN A 292 -40.95 -34.12 25.64
CA ASN A 292 -40.36 -32.84 26.02
C ASN A 292 -39.43 -32.97 27.23
N VAL A 293 -39.07 -34.18 27.68
CA VAL A 293 -38.10 -34.39 28.76
C VAL A 293 -36.68 -34.05 28.29
N ALA A 294 -35.86 -33.47 29.17
CA ALA A 294 -34.43 -33.27 28.94
C ALA A 294 -33.66 -34.55 29.32
N THR A 295 -32.53 -34.81 28.65
CA THR A 295 -31.68 -35.98 28.90
C THR A 295 -31.11 -36.03 30.32
N ASP A 296 -30.69 -34.89 30.89
CA ASP A 296 -30.25 -34.77 32.28
C ASP A 296 -31.44 -34.32 33.17
N PRO A 297 -31.80 -35.07 34.24
CA PRO A 297 -32.89 -34.68 35.12
C PRO A 297 -32.70 -33.29 35.75
N LYS A 298 -31.46 -32.80 35.90
CA LYS A 298 -31.18 -31.44 36.44
C LYS A 298 -31.65 -30.31 35.54
N ASN A 299 -31.96 -30.60 34.28
CA ASN A 299 -32.47 -29.63 33.30
C ASN A 299 -34.01 -29.60 33.24
N LEU A 300 -34.67 -30.26 34.19
CA LEU A 300 -36.12 -30.30 34.35
C LEU A 300 -36.55 -29.60 35.63
N ILE A 301 -37.78 -29.11 35.62
CA ILE A 301 -38.50 -28.74 36.82
C ILE A 301 -39.76 -29.59 36.87
N VAL A 302 -39.88 -30.42 37.91
CA VAL A 302 -40.99 -31.36 38.07
C VAL A 302 -41.78 -31.00 39.33
N TYR A 303 -43.11 -30.96 39.21
CA TYR A 303 -44.04 -30.80 40.32
C TYR A 303 -45.02 -31.97 40.37
N ILE A 304 -45.35 -32.45 41.57
CA ILE A 304 -46.46 -33.37 41.82
C ILE A 304 -47.37 -32.67 42.85
N ASP A 305 -48.62 -32.40 42.46
CA ASP A 305 -49.60 -31.63 43.26
C ASP A 305 -49.07 -30.28 43.77
N GLY A 306 -48.22 -29.65 42.95
CA GLY A 306 -47.59 -28.36 43.27
C GLY A 306 -46.36 -28.46 44.16
N VAL A 307 -45.96 -29.66 44.61
CA VAL A 307 -44.72 -29.90 45.35
C VAL A 307 -43.58 -30.18 44.39
N MET A 308 -42.52 -29.38 44.45
CA MET A 308 -41.32 -29.55 43.63
C MET A 308 -40.62 -30.87 43.98
N GLN A 309 -40.19 -31.60 42.95
CA GLN A 309 -39.49 -32.87 43.08
C GLN A 309 -38.00 -32.65 42.85
N GLU A 310 -37.15 -33.27 43.66
CA GLU A 310 -35.70 -33.20 43.54
C GLU A 310 -35.21 -34.10 42.39
N PRO A 311 -34.44 -33.56 41.42
CA PRO A 311 -33.81 -34.37 40.38
C PRO A 311 -32.93 -35.46 40.99
N THR A 312 -32.84 -36.62 40.35
CA THR A 312 -32.06 -37.81 40.76
C THR A 312 -32.52 -38.52 42.04
N GLU A 313 -33.27 -37.86 42.91
CA GLU A 313 -33.85 -38.44 44.13
C GLU A 313 -35.32 -38.83 43.93
N ASN A 314 -36.15 -37.88 43.49
CA ASN A 314 -37.58 -38.09 43.30
C ASN A 314 -37.94 -38.50 41.86
N TYR A 315 -37.06 -38.22 40.91
CA TYR A 315 -37.21 -38.68 39.54
C TYR A 315 -35.87 -38.83 38.83
N ILE A 316 -35.85 -39.72 37.85
CA ILE A 316 -34.74 -39.92 36.92
C ILE A 316 -35.26 -39.85 35.49
N THR A 317 -34.36 -39.56 34.57
CA THR A 317 -34.58 -39.75 33.13
C THR A 317 -33.79 -40.99 32.71
N ASP A 318 -34.19 -41.63 31.63
CA ASP A 318 -33.48 -42.76 31.03
C ASP A 318 -32.30 -42.31 30.14
N GLY A 319 -31.91 -41.04 30.21
CA GLY A 319 -30.95 -40.41 29.29
C GLY A 319 -31.53 -40.13 27.89
N SER A 320 -32.82 -40.40 27.66
CA SER A 320 -33.53 -40.06 26.43
C SER A 320 -34.42 -38.81 26.61
N THR A 321 -35.01 -38.35 25.52
CA THR A 321 -35.98 -37.25 25.48
C THR A 321 -37.43 -37.74 25.50
N SER A 322 -37.68 -39.01 25.84
CA SER A 322 -38.97 -39.67 25.63
C SER A 322 -39.68 -40.10 26.91
N SER A 323 -38.99 -40.18 28.04
CA SER A 323 -39.60 -40.62 29.29
C SER A 323 -38.93 -40.05 30.54
N ILE A 324 -39.72 -40.00 31.61
CA ILE A 324 -39.27 -39.73 32.97
C ILE A 324 -39.77 -40.87 33.87
N THR A 325 -39.01 -41.23 34.89
CA THR A 325 -39.43 -42.18 35.92
C THR A 325 -39.41 -41.49 37.28
N ILE A 326 -40.58 -41.41 37.91
CA ILE A 326 -40.76 -40.90 39.27
C ILE A 326 -40.54 -42.08 40.23
N SER A 327 -39.82 -41.85 41.32
CA SER A 327 -39.38 -42.93 42.22
C SER A 327 -40.53 -43.57 43.01
N GLU A 328 -41.61 -42.85 43.26
CA GLU A 328 -42.85 -43.34 43.86
C GLU A 328 -44.06 -43.02 42.97
N ALA A 329 -44.99 -43.98 42.83
CA ALA A 329 -46.15 -43.84 41.98
C ALA A 329 -47.04 -42.69 42.49
N PRO A 330 -47.25 -41.62 41.71
CA PRO A 330 -48.10 -40.51 42.15
C PRO A 330 -49.51 -41.02 42.41
N HIS A 331 -50.12 -40.60 43.52
CA HIS A 331 -51.44 -41.10 43.92
C HIS A 331 -52.51 -40.85 42.84
N THR A 332 -53.61 -41.60 42.90
CA THR A 332 -54.72 -41.43 41.96
C THR A 332 -55.20 -39.97 41.98
N GLY A 333 -55.22 -39.31 40.82
CA GLY A 333 -55.60 -37.91 40.65
C GLY A 333 -54.48 -36.89 40.86
N ALA A 334 -53.25 -37.30 41.23
CA ALA A 334 -52.12 -36.39 41.41
C ALA A 334 -51.78 -35.65 40.10
N ARG A 335 -51.62 -34.33 40.16
CA ARG A 335 -51.27 -33.52 38.98
C ARG A 335 -49.75 -33.40 38.85
N ILE A 336 -49.20 -34.07 37.85
CA ILE A 336 -47.77 -34.07 37.56
C ILE A 336 -47.48 -33.02 36.48
N VAL A 337 -46.55 -32.11 36.73
CA VAL A 337 -46.10 -31.10 35.76
C VAL A 337 -44.62 -31.26 35.52
N ILE A 338 -44.23 -31.34 34.26
CA ILE A 338 -42.83 -31.42 33.85
C ILE A 338 -42.56 -30.21 32.96
N MET A 339 -41.58 -29.39 33.34
CA MET A 339 -41.13 -28.25 32.55
C MET A 339 -39.70 -28.46 32.08
N SER A 340 -39.43 -28.10 30.83
CA SER A 340 -38.12 -28.22 30.19
C SER A 340 -37.82 -26.98 29.33
N GLY A 341 -36.58 -26.88 28.82
CA GLY A 341 -36.13 -25.75 27.99
C GLY A 341 -35.27 -24.71 28.73
N PHE A 342 -34.76 -25.03 29.92
CA PHE A 342 -33.92 -24.13 30.73
C PHE A 342 -32.42 -24.27 30.45
N ALA A 343 -32.00 -25.34 29.78
CA ALA A 343 -30.61 -25.59 29.42
C ALA A 343 -30.33 -25.24 27.96
N GLU A 344 -29.04 -25.10 27.66
CA GLU A 344 -28.55 -25.02 26.27
C GLU A 344 -29.09 -26.19 25.44
N ALA A 345 -29.23 -26.00 24.12
CA ALA A 345 -29.65 -27.06 23.22
C ALA A 345 -28.69 -28.26 23.38
N GLN A 346 -29.20 -29.36 23.94
CA GLN A 346 -28.48 -30.62 23.96
C GLN A 346 -28.62 -31.22 22.56
N THR A 347 -27.63 -30.94 21.70
CA THR A 347 -27.47 -31.60 20.40
C THR A 347 -26.79 -32.94 20.53
#